data_AF-A0A2S6CDM2-F1
#
_entry.id   AF-A0A2S6CDM2-F1
#
_cell.length_a   1.000
_cell.length_b   1.000
_cell.length_c   1.000
_cell.angle_alpha   90.00
_cell.angle_beta   90.00
_cell.angle_gamma   90.00
#
_symmetry.space_group_name_H-M   'P 1'
#
loop_
_entity.id
_entity.type
_entity.pdbx_description
1 polymer ?
#
loop_
_entity_poly.entity_id
_entity_poly.type
_entity_poly.pdbx_seq_one_letter_code
_entity_poly.pdbx_strand_id
1 'polypeptide(L)'
;MDPRDFKDATALLPPRVRTRRFWVITISTAIFLSIIYAPYIFGSRSADTIHFEAFKASLGGTDSPPLAGPAGAVQPGLQVPAQQVAGGILLPTKNDAPPGDDIDEGPGVDMYGRRTPHYRKLYSMTSPEKKYWLVWLGGEAGYNPNLLPHPTEPDRWVVLAQHERSDEMTAEHQELVCTAGFFMDKLVCSETPTVMQVTDSIVGNCTDGNAWINLVVGPRDARMFYGPDAPFVMYGSQSAHACLGIWMHDGRMLLPPFQAASQQADIAYFKEATELQRPEPWHAFEKNFFVFWDDKGGVYVHNDLWPRRSYAALGPVGNVGDDLAPQTVEADARCMNAFMPPVEHYEYASEGIHQATNSLSITMCARADPTCTPTDSNTFIMTVFHWKAWREFHGIYEPYIMLFKRTSPFPIHAIGQRPYWVYGRGPFTAESGSPKYRGHEDQIPKGHTEQIFFTSMSWKNKGQTYHGYVDDPLFLSFGIEDGKAGVIDVHAGDLLQDLAECSKAPADGKRPQEQQSAQQGQPVPAAAPPAQAPPAALPAQGLPAQAPPAQAPPAQAPPAAAAPVPPPAAAAPAPVR
;
A
#
# COMPACT_ATOMS: atom_id res chain seq x y z
N MET A 1 13.69 40.81 -31.21
CA MET A 1 13.37 41.02 -32.64
C MET A 1 12.29 42.08 -32.73
N ASP A 2 12.45 43.10 -33.58
CA ASP A 2 11.58 44.28 -33.66
C ASP A 2 10.35 43.99 -34.56
N PRO A 3 9.11 44.24 -34.11
CA PRO A 3 7.89 43.98 -34.89
C PRO A 3 7.71 44.88 -36.14
N ARG A 4 8.67 45.75 -36.46
CA ARG A 4 8.65 46.60 -37.67
C ARG A 4 9.27 45.97 -38.93
N ASP A 5 9.89 44.79 -38.82
CA ASP A 5 10.57 44.11 -39.94
C ASP A 5 9.64 43.27 -40.86
N PHE A 6 8.33 43.28 -40.65
CA PHE A 6 7.39 42.43 -41.40
C PHE A 6 6.70 43.07 -42.62
N LYS A 7 7.12 44.25 -43.07
CA LYS A 7 6.42 44.96 -44.16
C LYS A 7 6.64 44.41 -45.58
N ASP A 8 7.61 43.52 -45.81
CA ASP A 8 7.93 43.03 -47.16
C ASP A 8 7.75 41.52 -47.41
N ALA A 9 7.18 40.77 -46.45
CA ALA A 9 7.00 39.32 -46.58
C ALA A 9 6.02 38.90 -47.70
N THR A 10 5.18 39.81 -48.20
CA THR A 10 4.23 39.53 -49.29
C THR A 10 4.86 39.45 -50.69
N ALA A 11 6.13 39.84 -50.84
CA ALA A 11 6.85 39.77 -52.11
C ALA A 11 7.41 38.37 -52.44
N LEU A 12 7.44 37.44 -51.48
CA LEU A 12 8.06 36.12 -51.62
C LEU A 12 7.08 35.00 -52.02
N LEU A 13 5.79 35.30 -52.20
CA LEU A 13 4.78 34.28 -52.53
C LEU A 13 4.56 34.15 -54.05
N PRO A 14 4.56 32.92 -54.60
CA PRO A 14 4.39 32.70 -56.04
C PRO A 14 3.04 33.22 -56.56
N PRO A 15 2.94 33.63 -57.85
CA PRO A 15 1.77 34.31 -58.42
C PRO A 15 0.42 33.58 -58.29
N ARG A 16 0.44 32.27 -58.04
CA ARG A 16 -0.77 31.43 -57.89
C ARG A 16 -1.50 31.59 -56.55
N VAL A 17 -0.94 32.32 -55.58
CA VAL A 17 -1.53 32.48 -54.23
C VAL A 17 -2.31 33.80 -54.06
N ARG A 18 -2.36 34.66 -55.09
CA ARG A 18 -3.05 35.97 -55.04
C ARG A 18 -4.54 35.93 -55.43
N THR A 19 -5.21 34.79 -55.31
CA THR A 19 -6.65 34.76 -55.58
C THR A 19 -7.43 35.11 -54.32
N ARG A 20 -8.48 35.94 -54.47
CA ARG A 20 -9.40 36.35 -53.40
C ARG A 20 -9.96 35.15 -52.61
N ARG A 21 -10.06 33.98 -53.27
CA ARG A 21 -10.48 32.71 -52.66
C ARG A 21 -9.49 32.14 -51.65
N PHE A 22 -8.18 32.28 -51.87
CA PHE A 22 -7.17 31.78 -50.93
C PHE A 22 -7.25 32.52 -49.60
N TRP A 23 -7.31 33.86 -49.63
CA TRP A 23 -7.42 34.69 -48.42
C TRP A 23 -8.75 34.49 -47.67
N VAL A 24 -9.86 34.28 -48.38
CA VAL A 24 -11.14 33.96 -47.74
C VAL A 24 -11.07 32.61 -47.02
N ILE A 25 -10.43 31.60 -47.61
CA ILE A 25 -10.26 30.28 -46.96
C ILE A 25 -9.32 30.41 -45.75
N THR A 26 -8.16 31.05 -45.89
CA THR A 26 -7.21 31.18 -44.78
C THR A 26 -7.78 31.98 -43.60
N ILE A 27 -8.49 33.07 -43.86
CA ILE A 27 -9.13 33.87 -42.80
C ILE A 27 -10.30 33.12 -42.17
N SER A 28 -11.12 32.42 -42.97
CA SER A 28 -12.24 31.63 -42.44
C SER A 28 -11.73 30.47 -41.58
N THR A 29 -10.66 29.78 -42.01
CA THR A 29 -10.03 28.72 -41.23
C THR A 29 -9.40 29.26 -39.94
N ALA A 30 -8.74 30.42 -39.98
CA ALA A 30 -8.19 31.05 -38.77
C ALA A 30 -9.30 31.43 -37.78
N ILE A 31 -10.39 32.04 -38.24
CA ILE A 31 -11.55 32.38 -37.39
C ILE A 31 -12.20 31.12 -36.82
N PHE A 32 -12.37 30.08 -37.64
CA PHE A 32 -12.98 28.81 -37.22
C PHE A 32 -12.11 28.09 -36.17
N LEU A 33 -10.79 28.08 -36.36
CA LEU A 33 -9.84 27.55 -35.37
C LEU A 33 -9.83 28.40 -34.10
N SER A 34 -9.87 29.74 -34.19
CA SER A 34 -9.95 30.59 -33.00
C SER A 34 -11.24 30.37 -32.21
N ILE A 35 -12.38 30.15 -32.87
CA ILE A 35 -13.66 29.87 -32.19
C ILE A 35 -13.65 28.48 -31.53
N ILE A 36 -13.07 27.47 -32.18
CA ILE A 36 -12.98 26.10 -31.63
C ILE A 36 -11.98 26.01 -30.48
N TYR A 37 -10.86 26.72 -30.57
CA TYR A 37 -9.79 26.64 -29.58
C TYR A 37 -9.85 27.73 -28.51
N ALA A 38 -10.64 28.80 -28.66
CA ALA A 38 -10.81 29.80 -27.60
C ALA A 38 -11.33 29.21 -26.26
N PRO A 39 -12.27 28.25 -26.24
CA PRO A 39 -12.65 27.57 -25.00
C PRO A 39 -11.53 26.72 -24.38
N TYR A 40 -10.60 26.21 -25.19
CA TYR A 40 -9.43 25.45 -24.74
C TYR A 40 -8.31 26.36 -24.22
N ILE A 41 -8.13 27.55 -24.81
CA ILE A 41 -7.09 28.52 -24.40
C ILE A 41 -7.55 29.35 -23.18
N PHE A 42 -8.85 29.59 -23.05
CA PHE A 42 -9.43 30.39 -21.96
C PHE A 42 -10.26 29.57 -20.96
N GLY A 43 -9.91 28.29 -20.78
CA GLY A 43 -10.58 27.38 -19.85
C GLY A 43 -10.81 27.97 -18.45
N SER A 44 -12.09 28.03 -18.08
CA SER A 44 -12.72 27.87 -16.74
C SER A 44 -12.11 28.45 -15.46
N ARG A 45 -11.05 29.27 -15.49
CA ARG A 45 -10.44 29.79 -14.25
C ARG A 45 -11.32 30.76 -13.45
N SER A 46 -12.33 31.39 -14.07
CA SER A 46 -13.08 32.48 -13.42
C SER A 46 -14.20 32.04 -12.48
N ALA A 47 -14.72 30.81 -12.62
CA ALA A 47 -15.76 30.30 -11.72
C ALA A 47 -15.18 29.87 -10.37
N ASP A 48 -13.99 29.27 -10.37
CA ASP A 48 -13.36 28.73 -9.15
C ASP A 48 -12.75 29.82 -8.27
N THR A 49 -12.30 30.95 -8.85
CA THR A 49 -11.75 32.06 -8.04
C THR A 49 -12.82 32.74 -7.18
N ILE A 50 -14.07 32.80 -7.66
CA ILE A 50 -15.19 33.41 -6.93
C ILE A 50 -15.58 32.55 -5.71
N HIS A 51 -15.54 31.22 -5.85
CA HIS A 51 -15.75 30.30 -4.74
C HIS A 51 -14.58 30.31 -3.75
N PHE A 52 -13.34 30.49 -4.22
CA PHE A 52 -12.15 30.56 -3.37
C PHE A 52 -12.06 31.85 -2.53
N GLU A 53 -12.42 33.00 -3.08
CA GLU A 53 -12.48 34.26 -2.31
C GLU A 53 -13.65 34.28 -1.32
N ALA A 54 -14.78 33.66 -1.65
CA ALA A 54 -15.88 33.42 -0.70
C ALA A 54 -15.49 32.45 0.43
N PHE A 55 -14.61 31.47 0.15
CA PHE A 55 -14.03 30.55 1.12
C PHE A 55 -13.02 31.22 2.06
N LYS A 56 -12.15 32.12 1.57
CA LYS A 56 -11.27 32.92 2.45
C LYS A 56 -12.06 33.80 3.41
N ALA A 57 -13.20 34.35 2.97
CA ALA A 57 -14.05 35.19 3.80
C ALA A 57 -14.74 34.41 4.94
N SER A 58 -14.97 33.10 4.80
CA SER A 58 -15.59 32.27 5.86
C SER A 58 -14.58 31.73 6.89
N LEU A 59 -13.29 31.63 6.53
CA LEU A 59 -12.22 31.22 7.44
C LEU A 59 -11.74 32.33 8.39
N GLY A 60 -12.16 33.58 8.20
CA GLY A 60 -11.80 34.72 9.04
C GLY A 60 -12.58 34.86 10.36
N GLY A 61 -13.44 33.89 10.70
CA GLY A 61 -14.22 33.90 11.95
C GLY A 61 -13.67 32.90 12.96
N THR A 62 -12.89 33.39 13.93
CA THR A 62 -12.58 32.64 15.15
C THR A 62 -13.86 32.48 15.96
N ASP A 63 -14.55 31.35 15.85
CA ASP A 63 -15.41 30.76 16.88
C ASP A 63 -16.02 29.45 16.34
N SER A 64 -15.26 28.36 16.42
CA SER A 64 -15.83 27.00 16.41
C SER A 64 -15.94 26.51 17.84
N PRO A 65 -17.09 25.93 18.25
CA PRO A 65 -17.27 25.42 19.60
C PRO A 65 -16.34 24.22 19.86
N PRO A 66 -15.83 24.05 21.10
CA PRO A 66 -14.89 22.99 21.42
C PRO A 66 -15.56 21.61 21.31
N LEU A 67 -14.98 20.73 20.51
CA LEU A 67 -15.26 19.29 20.55
C LEU A 67 -14.73 18.76 21.88
N ALA A 68 -15.65 18.34 22.75
CA ALA A 68 -15.33 17.77 24.06
C ALA A 68 -14.66 16.40 23.89
N GLY A 69 -13.37 16.32 24.22
CA GLY A 69 -12.68 15.06 24.46
C GLY A 69 -13.10 14.47 25.83
N PRO A 70 -13.09 13.14 26.00
CA PRO A 70 -13.35 12.54 27.30
C PRO A 70 -12.04 12.54 28.12
N ALA A 71 -11.95 13.43 29.10
CA ALA A 71 -10.97 13.32 30.18
C ALA A 71 -11.72 13.32 31.52
N GLY A 72 -11.53 12.24 32.28
CA GLY A 72 -12.24 11.95 33.52
C GLY A 72 -11.95 12.94 34.65
N ALA A 73 -12.98 13.19 35.46
CA ALA A 73 -12.86 13.63 36.83
C ALA A 73 -13.44 12.55 37.74
N VAL A 74 -12.56 11.93 38.51
CA VAL A 74 -12.87 10.97 39.58
C VAL A 74 -13.63 11.71 40.69
N GLN A 75 -14.83 11.23 41.04
CA GLN A 75 -15.46 11.51 42.33
C GLN A 75 -15.22 10.34 43.30
N PRO A 76 -14.83 10.59 44.56
CA PRO A 76 -14.67 9.53 45.54
C PRO A 76 -15.99 9.19 46.22
N GLY A 77 -16.29 7.90 46.32
CA GLY A 77 -17.21 7.38 47.33
C GLY A 77 -18.46 6.72 46.79
N LEU A 78 -18.33 5.47 46.34
CA LEU A 78 -19.39 4.48 46.53
C LEU A 78 -18.75 3.07 46.50
N GLN A 79 -18.77 2.39 47.64
CA GLN A 79 -18.36 0.99 47.76
C GLN A 79 -19.50 0.09 47.28
N VAL A 80 -19.23 -0.80 46.33
CA VAL A 80 -20.08 -1.94 45.96
C VAL A 80 -19.17 -3.16 45.75
N PRO A 81 -19.54 -4.37 46.19
CA PRO A 81 -18.58 -5.39 46.61
C PRO A 81 -17.99 -6.21 45.46
N ALA A 82 -16.77 -6.70 45.71
CA ALA A 82 -15.97 -7.51 44.83
C ALA A 82 -16.61 -8.86 44.50
N GLN A 83 -16.69 -9.19 43.21
CA GLN A 83 -16.84 -10.55 42.73
C GLN A 83 -15.81 -10.82 41.62
N GLN A 84 -15.00 -11.85 41.88
CA GLN A 84 -13.98 -12.43 41.01
C GLN A 84 -14.60 -12.94 39.70
N VAL A 85 -14.01 -12.63 38.54
CA VAL A 85 -13.96 -13.57 37.40
C VAL A 85 -12.68 -13.34 36.58
N ALA A 86 -12.08 -14.46 36.19
CA ALA A 86 -10.83 -14.66 35.48
C ALA A 86 -10.81 -14.16 34.03
N GLY A 87 -9.59 -14.06 33.48
CA GLY A 87 -9.27 -13.54 32.15
C GLY A 87 -10.02 -14.21 31.00
N GLY A 88 -10.56 -13.35 30.15
CA GLY A 88 -11.09 -13.65 28.83
C GLY A 88 -11.17 -12.34 28.07
N ILE A 89 -10.55 -12.30 26.89
CA ILE A 89 -10.57 -11.16 25.96
C ILE A 89 -12.04 -10.85 25.63
N LEU A 90 -12.55 -9.72 26.12
CA LEU A 90 -13.89 -9.24 25.78
C LEU A 90 -13.81 -8.52 24.43
N LEU A 91 -14.31 -9.18 23.39
CA LEU A 91 -14.65 -8.55 22.11
C LEU A 91 -15.74 -7.49 22.32
N PRO A 92 -15.73 -6.39 21.54
CA PRO A 92 -16.75 -5.34 21.65
C PRO A 92 -18.16 -5.89 21.40
N THR A 93 -19.11 -5.40 22.20
CA THR A 93 -20.52 -5.81 22.20
C THR A 93 -21.24 -5.35 20.93
N LYS A 94 -22.16 -6.23 20.48
CA LYS A 94 -22.93 -6.30 19.22
C LYS A 94 -23.81 -5.09 18.82
N ASN A 95 -23.68 -3.91 19.40
CA ASN A 95 -24.67 -2.82 19.22
C ASN A 95 -24.27 -1.66 18.29
N ASP A 96 -23.08 -1.69 17.70
CA ASP A 96 -22.67 -0.71 16.66
C ASP A 96 -22.60 -1.33 15.25
N ALA A 97 -23.53 -2.25 14.96
CA ALA A 97 -23.61 -2.88 13.63
C ALA A 97 -23.75 -1.78 12.55
N PRO A 98 -22.87 -1.74 11.53
CA PRO A 98 -22.98 -0.81 10.43
C PRO A 98 -24.34 -0.97 9.72
N PRO A 99 -24.86 0.09 9.07
CA PRO A 99 -26.06 -0.04 8.25
C PRO A 99 -25.87 -1.15 7.23
N GLY A 100 -26.82 -2.10 7.22
CA GLY A 100 -26.86 -3.21 6.28
C GLY A 100 -27.25 -2.74 4.89
N ASP A 101 -26.31 -2.15 4.17
CA ASP A 101 -26.26 -2.15 2.71
C ASP A 101 -25.15 -3.12 2.30
N ASP A 102 -25.45 -4.40 2.55
CA ASP A 102 -24.66 -5.52 2.09
C ASP A 102 -24.83 -5.64 0.58
N ILE A 103 -23.94 -4.97 -0.15
CA ILE A 103 -23.22 -5.72 -1.18
C ILE A 103 -22.37 -6.76 -0.41
N ASP A 104 -23.04 -7.78 0.14
CA ASP A 104 -22.52 -9.12 0.34
C ASP A 104 -22.67 -9.80 -1.03
N GLU A 105 -22.06 -9.21 -2.06
CA GLU A 105 -21.59 -10.06 -3.13
C GLU A 105 -20.48 -10.86 -2.48
N GLY A 106 -20.84 -12.07 -2.02
CA GLY A 106 -19.90 -13.09 -1.60
C GLY A 106 -18.92 -13.41 -2.74
N PRO A 107 -18.39 -14.64 -2.82
CA PRO A 107 -17.56 -15.01 -3.95
C PRO A 107 -18.45 -15.10 -5.19
N GLY A 108 -18.61 -13.97 -5.88
CA GLY A 108 -19.15 -13.89 -7.23
C GLY A 108 -18.08 -14.32 -8.21
N VAL A 109 -18.40 -14.21 -9.49
CA VAL A 109 -17.45 -14.41 -10.55
C VAL A 109 -17.35 -13.08 -11.28
N ASP A 110 -16.16 -12.50 -11.37
CA ASP A 110 -15.95 -11.31 -12.17
C ASP A 110 -16.23 -11.61 -13.66
N MET A 111 -16.25 -10.59 -14.50
CA MET A 111 -16.51 -10.77 -15.93
C MET A 111 -15.52 -11.70 -16.64
N TYR A 112 -14.40 -12.04 -15.99
CA TYR A 112 -13.34 -12.90 -16.52
C TYR A 112 -13.41 -14.33 -15.97
N GLY A 113 -14.45 -14.70 -15.22
CA GLY A 113 -14.53 -16.05 -14.68
C GLY A 113 -13.80 -16.25 -13.34
N ARG A 114 -13.23 -15.19 -12.74
CA ARG A 114 -12.48 -15.28 -11.47
C ARG A 114 -13.43 -15.15 -10.30
N ARG A 115 -13.22 -15.96 -9.26
CA ARG A 115 -13.89 -15.72 -7.98
C ARG A 115 -13.49 -14.36 -7.42
N THR A 116 -14.46 -13.47 -7.18
CA THR A 116 -14.21 -12.23 -6.45
C THR A 116 -13.80 -12.58 -5.01
N PRO A 117 -12.78 -11.93 -4.45
CA PRO A 117 -12.36 -12.24 -3.10
C PRO A 117 -13.42 -11.75 -2.10
N HIS A 118 -13.49 -12.43 -0.95
CA HIS A 118 -14.23 -11.89 0.18
C HIS A 118 -13.46 -10.70 0.75
N TYR A 119 -14.01 -9.51 0.63
CA TYR A 119 -13.37 -8.30 1.12
C TYR A 119 -13.53 -8.09 2.63
N ARG A 120 -12.54 -7.43 3.22
CA ARG A 120 -12.66 -6.73 4.50
C ARG A 120 -13.04 -5.28 4.21
N LYS A 121 -14.30 -4.91 4.47
CA LYS A 121 -14.75 -3.52 4.31
C LYS A 121 -14.11 -2.63 5.37
N LEU A 122 -13.55 -1.51 4.94
CA LEU A 122 -13.00 -0.46 5.80
C LEU A 122 -13.93 0.75 5.78
N TYR A 123 -14.26 1.27 6.96
CA TYR A 123 -15.16 2.39 7.15
C TYR A 123 -14.43 3.54 7.82
N SER A 124 -14.64 4.76 7.34
CA SER A 124 -14.05 5.94 7.96
C SER A 124 -14.62 6.15 9.35
N MET A 125 -13.73 6.44 10.31
CA MET A 125 -14.10 6.77 11.68
C MET A 125 -14.78 8.14 11.79
N THR A 126 -14.43 9.08 10.90
CA THR A 126 -14.85 10.49 11.03
C THR A 126 -15.78 10.96 9.93
N SER A 127 -15.83 10.29 8.78
CA SER A 127 -16.77 10.65 7.72
C SER A 127 -18.21 10.37 8.17
N PRO A 128 -19.13 11.35 8.04
CA PRO A 128 -20.54 11.14 8.36
C PRO A 128 -21.16 9.97 7.58
N GLU A 129 -20.72 9.77 6.33
CA GLU A 129 -21.18 8.68 5.47
C GLU A 129 -20.33 7.41 5.62
N LYS A 130 -19.35 7.39 6.52
CA LYS A 130 -18.34 6.33 6.69
C LYS A 130 -17.49 6.04 5.45
N LYS A 131 -17.58 6.89 4.42
CA LYS A 131 -16.78 6.79 3.19
C LYS A 131 -15.39 7.39 3.39
N TYR A 132 -14.45 7.06 2.52
CA TYR A 132 -13.19 7.78 2.45
C TYR A 132 -13.40 9.28 2.14
N TRP A 133 -12.40 10.08 2.46
CA TRP A 133 -12.33 11.51 2.18
C TRP A 133 -11.51 11.75 0.91
N LEU A 134 -12.02 12.59 0.01
CA LEU A 134 -11.19 13.13 -1.08
C LEU A 134 -10.24 14.20 -0.54
N VAL A 135 -9.01 14.21 -1.03
CA VAL A 135 -8.02 15.24 -0.72
C VAL A 135 -8.10 16.33 -1.80
N TRP A 136 -8.43 17.55 -1.39
CA TRP A 136 -8.57 18.70 -2.26
C TRP A 136 -7.34 19.60 -2.19
N LEU A 137 -6.55 19.60 -3.26
CA LEU A 137 -5.29 20.33 -3.40
C LEU A 137 -5.48 21.77 -3.91
N GLY A 138 -6.54 22.45 -3.46
CA GLY A 138 -6.76 23.86 -3.80
C GLY A 138 -7.04 24.12 -5.29
N GLY A 139 -7.56 23.13 -6.02
CA GLY A 139 -7.81 23.20 -7.46
C GLY A 139 -6.70 22.62 -8.34
N GLU A 140 -5.55 22.27 -7.76
CA GLU A 140 -4.49 21.55 -8.46
C GLU A 140 -4.84 20.06 -8.60
N ALA A 141 -4.46 19.47 -9.74
CA ALA A 141 -4.60 18.03 -9.94
C ALA A 141 -3.52 17.30 -9.14
N GLY A 142 -3.89 16.24 -8.43
CA GLY A 142 -2.91 15.38 -7.77
C GLY A 142 -3.51 14.09 -7.25
N TYR A 143 -2.65 13.11 -7.06
CA TYR A 143 -2.99 11.75 -6.66
C TYR A 143 -1.88 11.17 -5.78
N ASN A 144 -2.04 9.92 -5.33
CA ASN A 144 -1.10 9.24 -4.44
C ASN A 144 -0.69 10.08 -3.20
N PRO A 145 -1.65 10.57 -2.40
CA PRO A 145 -1.34 11.43 -1.26
C PRO A 145 -0.61 10.65 -0.16
N ASN A 146 0.08 11.42 0.68
CA ASN A 146 0.68 11.01 1.93
C ASN A 146 0.33 12.04 3.00
N LEU A 147 0.08 11.58 4.22
CA LEU A 147 -0.35 12.43 5.31
C LEU A 147 0.52 12.18 6.54
N LEU A 148 0.99 13.24 7.18
CA LEU A 148 1.56 13.19 8.53
C LEU A 148 0.86 14.22 9.43
N PRO A 149 0.64 13.91 10.73
CA PRO A 149 0.19 14.91 11.70
C PRO A 149 1.08 16.16 11.68
N HIS A 150 0.45 17.34 11.66
CA HIS A 150 1.19 18.60 11.68
C HIS A 150 1.99 18.70 13.00
N PRO A 151 3.27 19.11 12.95
CA PRO A 151 4.13 19.09 14.14
C PRO A 151 3.64 20.06 15.22
N THR A 152 3.02 21.16 14.84
CA THR A 152 2.63 22.24 15.77
C THR A 152 1.13 22.47 15.86
N GLU A 153 0.34 22.11 14.85
CA GLU A 153 -1.08 22.47 14.77
C GLU A 153 -1.95 21.23 15.07
N PRO A 154 -2.89 21.32 16.03
CA PRO A 154 -3.83 20.23 16.27
C PRO A 154 -4.81 20.09 15.09
N ASP A 155 -5.27 18.87 14.83
CA ASP A 155 -6.29 18.55 13.81
C ASP A 155 -5.95 19.05 12.39
N ARG A 156 -4.64 19.14 12.12
CA ARG A 156 -4.08 19.47 10.82
C ARG A 156 -3.05 18.44 10.43
N TRP A 157 -2.90 18.24 9.13
CA TRP A 157 -1.97 17.27 8.55
C TRP A 157 -1.18 17.92 7.44
N VAL A 158 0.11 17.59 7.38
CA VAL A 158 0.94 17.88 6.21
C VAL A 158 0.58 16.84 5.16
N VAL A 159 0.22 17.31 3.97
CA VAL A 159 -0.09 16.49 2.80
C VAL A 159 1.05 16.61 1.80
N LEU A 160 1.48 15.47 1.24
CA LEU A 160 2.38 15.38 0.09
C LEU A 160 1.68 14.55 -1.00
N ALA A 161 1.52 15.07 -2.22
CA ALA A 161 0.81 14.36 -3.29
C ALA A 161 1.50 14.52 -4.66
N GLN A 162 1.49 13.46 -5.46
CA GLN A 162 2.04 13.45 -6.79
C GLN A 162 1.26 14.40 -7.70
N HIS A 163 2.01 15.21 -8.44
CA HIS A 163 1.52 16.11 -9.49
C HIS A 163 2.31 15.87 -10.77
N GLU A 164 1.61 15.58 -11.86
CA GLU A 164 2.24 15.42 -13.17
C GLU A 164 1.95 16.63 -14.03
N ARG A 165 3.02 17.25 -14.55
CA ARG A 165 2.93 18.30 -15.56
C ARG A 165 3.30 17.72 -16.92
N SER A 166 2.30 17.55 -17.77
CA SER A 166 2.46 17.06 -19.14
C SER A 166 2.37 18.16 -20.19
N ASP A 167 2.52 19.43 -19.80
CA ASP A 167 2.29 20.59 -20.66
C ASP A 167 3.48 20.96 -21.58
N GLU A 168 4.64 20.31 -21.48
CA GLU A 168 5.82 20.61 -22.32
C GLU A 168 6.59 19.35 -22.80
N MET A 169 7.53 19.53 -23.75
CA MET A 169 8.33 18.47 -24.38
C MET A 169 9.15 17.61 -23.39
N THR A 170 9.24 18.02 -22.12
CA THR A 170 9.78 17.26 -20.99
C THR A 170 8.63 16.97 -20.02
N ALA A 171 8.36 15.69 -19.76
CA ALA A 171 7.44 15.33 -18.69
C ALA A 171 8.15 15.55 -17.34
N GLU A 172 7.61 16.45 -16.53
CA GLU A 172 8.14 16.75 -15.20
C GLU A 172 7.19 16.17 -14.14
N HIS A 173 7.75 15.38 -13.22
CA HIS A 173 7.04 14.94 -12.03
C HIS A 173 7.37 15.88 -10.87
N GLN A 174 6.34 16.27 -10.15
CA GLN A 174 6.44 17.14 -8.99
C GLN A 174 5.67 16.54 -7.83
N GLU A 175 6.00 16.95 -6.61
CA GLU A 175 5.23 16.63 -5.42
C GLU A 175 4.68 17.93 -4.84
N LEU A 176 3.38 17.98 -4.56
CA LEU A 176 2.70 19.12 -3.98
C LEU A 176 2.60 18.96 -2.47
N VAL A 177 2.96 20.01 -1.73
CA VAL A 177 2.94 20.09 -0.28
C VAL A 177 1.90 21.11 0.17
N CYS A 178 1.06 20.75 1.16
CA CYS A 178 0.19 21.71 1.83
C CYS A 178 -0.10 21.27 3.28
N THR A 179 -0.59 22.22 4.10
CA THR A 179 -1.26 21.89 5.37
C THR A 179 -2.77 21.79 5.13
N ALA A 180 -3.37 20.67 5.50
CA ALA A 180 -4.78 20.40 5.27
C ALA A 180 -5.53 20.07 6.57
N GLY A 181 -6.85 20.25 6.55
CA GLY A 181 -7.75 19.75 7.58
C GLY A 181 -9.11 19.40 7.01
N PHE A 182 -9.93 18.70 7.80
CA PHE A 182 -11.27 18.30 7.38
C PHE A 182 -12.18 19.52 7.26
N PHE A 183 -12.86 19.64 6.13
CA PHE A 183 -13.84 20.68 5.89
C PHE A 183 -14.95 20.14 4.98
N MET A 184 -16.19 20.26 5.44
CA MET A 184 -17.35 19.63 4.81
C MET A 184 -17.15 18.11 4.64
N ASP A 185 -17.11 17.62 3.39
CA ASP A 185 -16.98 16.23 2.97
C ASP A 185 -15.58 15.91 2.41
N LYS A 186 -14.58 16.78 2.63
CA LYS A 186 -13.22 16.65 2.07
C LYS A 186 -12.12 16.96 3.09
N LEU A 187 -10.91 16.50 2.79
CA LEU A 187 -9.68 17.00 3.40
C LEU A 187 -9.12 18.11 2.50
N VAL A 188 -9.09 19.35 3.00
CA VAL A 188 -8.84 20.53 2.16
C VAL A 188 -7.54 21.21 2.56
N CYS A 189 -6.67 21.47 1.57
CA CYS A 189 -5.50 22.33 1.78
C CYS A 189 -5.95 23.74 2.21
N SER A 190 -5.35 24.24 3.29
CA SER A 190 -5.67 25.56 3.85
C SER A 190 -5.18 26.70 2.96
N GLU A 191 -4.15 26.44 2.16
CA GLU A 191 -3.53 27.36 1.21
C GLU A 191 -3.27 26.64 -0.12
N THR A 192 -2.93 27.39 -1.17
CA THR A 192 -2.49 26.80 -2.44
C THR A 192 -1.25 25.93 -2.19
N PRO A 193 -1.24 24.67 -2.66
CA PRO A 193 -0.10 23.80 -2.44
C PRO A 193 1.16 24.34 -3.13
N THR A 194 2.31 24.06 -2.52
CA THR A 194 3.63 24.44 -3.06
C THR A 194 4.37 23.22 -3.56
N VAL A 195 5.15 23.36 -4.63
CA VAL A 195 6.02 22.27 -5.12
C VAL A 195 7.13 21.99 -4.11
N MET A 196 7.27 20.73 -3.71
CA MET A 196 8.37 20.24 -2.88
C MET A 196 9.69 20.45 -3.60
N GLN A 197 10.60 21.17 -2.96
CA GLN A 197 11.92 21.48 -3.54
C GLN A 197 12.87 20.32 -3.26
N VAL A 198 13.13 19.49 -4.27
CA VAL A 198 14.16 18.43 -4.21
C VAL A 198 15.38 18.82 -5.02
N THR A 199 16.51 18.18 -4.75
CA THR A 199 17.69 18.27 -5.60
C THR A 199 17.36 17.78 -7.01
N ASP A 200 17.93 18.45 -8.03
CA ASP A 200 17.77 18.06 -9.42
C ASP A 200 18.13 16.58 -9.65
N SER A 201 17.35 15.92 -10.51
CA SER A 201 17.63 14.58 -10.98
C SER A 201 19.05 14.49 -11.54
N ILE A 202 19.77 13.43 -11.17
CA ILE A 202 21.04 13.10 -11.81
C ILE A 202 20.81 12.67 -13.28
N VAL A 203 21.88 12.65 -14.07
CA VAL A 203 21.82 12.14 -15.45
C VAL A 203 21.48 10.66 -15.41
N GLY A 204 20.33 10.29 -15.98
CA GLY A 204 19.86 8.91 -15.99
C GLY A 204 20.72 7.98 -16.85
N ASN A 205 20.85 6.73 -16.40
CA ASN A 205 21.58 5.66 -17.10
C ASN A 205 20.64 4.67 -17.81
N CYS A 206 19.42 5.11 -18.18
CA CYS A 206 18.46 4.24 -18.86
C CYS A 206 18.92 3.98 -20.30
N THR A 207 19.12 2.71 -20.65
CA THR A 207 19.49 2.28 -22.00
C THR A 207 18.33 1.62 -22.74
N ASP A 208 18.54 1.34 -24.03
CA ASP A 208 17.65 0.55 -24.88
C ASP A 208 16.21 1.11 -24.91
N GLY A 209 15.20 0.24 -24.82
CA GLY A 209 13.79 0.63 -24.86
C GLY A 209 13.33 1.56 -23.71
N ASN A 210 14.21 1.83 -22.74
CA ASN A 210 13.92 2.67 -21.58
C ASN A 210 14.60 4.04 -21.65
N ALA A 211 15.35 4.35 -22.72
CA ALA A 211 16.10 5.61 -22.84
C ALA A 211 15.23 6.88 -22.75
N TRP A 212 13.95 6.79 -23.10
CA TRP A 212 12.99 7.90 -22.98
C TRP A 212 12.78 8.35 -21.54
N ILE A 213 13.00 7.48 -20.54
CA ILE A 213 12.85 7.80 -19.11
C ILE A 213 13.91 8.82 -18.66
N ASN A 214 15.04 8.91 -19.35
CA ASN A 214 16.05 9.95 -19.10
C ASN A 214 15.52 11.36 -19.39
N LEU A 215 14.42 11.50 -20.16
CA LEU A 215 13.81 12.79 -20.47
C LEU A 215 12.77 13.24 -19.45
N VAL A 216 12.49 12.40 -18.45
CA VAL A 216 11.39 12.59 -17.51
C VAL A 216 11.98 12.79 -16.12
N VAL A 217 11.99 14.02 -15.63
CA VAL A 217 12.74 14.45 -14.44
C VAL A 217 11.85 14.66 -13.22
N GLY A 218 12.48 14.80 -12.04
CA GLY A 218 11.80 15.12 -10.79
C GLY A 218 11.41 13.89 -9.95
N PRO A 219 10.88 14.12 -8.74
CA PRO A 219 10.48 13.08 -7.81
C PRO A 219 9.20 12.37 -8.28
N ARG A 220 9.16 11.05 -8.11
CA ARG A 220 8.04 10.18 -8.51
C ARG A 220 7.52 9.35 -7.35
N ASP A 221 6.21 9.19 -7.29
CA ASP A 221 5.49 8.32 -6.37
C ASP A 221 6.04 8.43 -4.93
N ALA A 222 6.15 9.68 -4.45
CA ALA A 222 6.78 9.90 -3.15
C ALA A 222 5.98 9.24 -2.01
N ARG A 223 6.72 8.86 -0.97
CA ARG A 223 6.21 8.36 0.30
C ARG A 223 6.73 9.23 1.42
N MET A 224 5.81 9.86 2.15
CA MET A 224 6.13 10.62 3.36
C MET A 224 5.68 9.82 4.58
N PHE A 225 6.59 9.58 5.53
CA PHE A 225 6.33 8.75 6.70
C PHE A 225 7.24 9.13 7.86
N TYR A 226 6.93 8.64 9.07
CA TYR A 226 7.80 8.77 10.23
C TYR A 226 8.67 7.53 10.41
N GLY A 227 9.96 7.74 10.69
CA GLY A 227 10.74 6.80 11.50
C GLY A 227 10.53 7.06 13.00
N PRO A 228 11.27 6.39 13.89
CA PRO A 228 11.11 6.58 15.33
C PRO A 228 11.19 8.04 15.78
N ASP A 229 12.17 8.79 15.24
CA ASP A 229 12.53 10.12 15.75
C ASP A 229 12.30 11.28 14.77
N ALA A 230 12.08 11.00 13.48
CA ALA A 230 12.02 12.03 12.44
C ALA A 230 11.09 11.64 11.28
N PRO A 231 10.49 12.63 10.58
CA PRO A 231 9.82 12.41 9.31
C PRO A 231 10.83 12.21 8.19
N PHE A 232 10.49 11.40 7.21
CA PHE A 232 11.27 11.16 6.00
C PHE A 232 10.38 11.23 4.77
N VAL A 233 10.99 11.59 3.65
CA VAL A 233 10.39 11.49 2.33
C VAL A 233 11.26 10.58 1.49
N MET A 234 10.64 9.57 0.88
CA MET A 234 11.25 8.72 -0.13
C MET A 234 10.59 8.98 -1.48
N TYR A 235 11.34 8.93 -2.59
CA TYR A 235 10.78 9.13 -3.93
C TYR A 235 11.63 8.45 -5.00
N GLY A 236 11.01 8.08 -6.12
CA GLY A 236 11.71 7.59 -7.30
C GLY A 236 12.34 8.72 -8.11
N SER A 237 13.54 8.50 -8.63
CA SER A 237 14.20 9.39 -9.60
C SER A 237 15.27 8.62 -10.39
N GLN A 238 15.98 9.30 -11.29
CA GLN A 238 17.14 8.76 -12.00
C GLN A 238 18.16 8.19 -11.00
N SER A 239 18.81 7.09 -11.40
CA SER A 239 19.68 6.30 -10.53
C SER A 239 21.12 6.26 -11.03
N ALA A 240 22.07 6.22 -10.11
CA ALA A 240 23.48 5.99 -10.41
C ALA A 240 23.80 4.49 -10.59
N HIS A 241 22.91 3.61 -10.13
CA HIS A 241 23.11 2.16 -10.06
C HIS A 241 22.18 1.37 -11.00
N ALA A 242 21.01 1.92 -11.31
CA ALA A 242 19.95 1.37 -12.16
C ALA A 242 19.45 2.43 -13.16
N CYS A 243 18.34 2.19 -13.86
CA CYS A 243 17.69 3.23 -14.66
C CYS A 243 16.87 4.18 -13.76
N LEU A 244 16.03 3.62 -12.89
CA LEU A 244 15.35 4.36 -11.82
C LEU A 244 15.70 3.77 -10.45
N GLY A 245 15.85 4.66 -9.48
CA GLY A 245 16.29 4.39 -8.12
C GLY A 245 15.36 5.07 -7.12
N ILE A 246 15.46 4.66 -5.85
CA ILE A 246 14.72 5.27 -4.76
C ILE A 246 15.66 6.15 -3.95
N TRP A 247 15.26 7.39 -3.72
CA TRP A 247 15.98 8.39 -2.95
C TRP A 247 15.27 8.60 -1.62
N MET A 248 16.03 8.91 -0.56
CA MET A 248 15.53 9.22 0.77
C MET A 248 16.11 10.54 1.27
N HIS A 249 15.28 11.33 1.95
CA HIS A 249 15.64 12.62 2.50
C HIS A 249 14.90 12.83 3.83
N ASP A 250 15.57 13.42 4.81
CA ASP A 250 14.93 13.90 6.03
C ASP A 250 13.83 14.93 5.70
N GLY A 251 12.60 14.66 6.15
CA GLY A 251 11.44 15.49 5.87
C GLY A 251 11.57 16.90 6.44
N ARG A 252 12.38 17.10 7.50
CA ARG A 252 12.65 18.43 8.07
C ARG A 252 13.52 19.29 7.18
N MET A 253 14.11 18.73 6.12
CA MET A 253 14.84 19.49 5.10
C MET A 253 13.95 19.89 3.92
N LEU A 254 12.86 19.18 3.68
CA LEU A 254 11.99 19.36 2.51
C LEU A 254 10.65 20.03 2.81
N LEU A 255 10.12 19.83 4.00
CA LEU A 255 8.72 20.14 4.32
C LEU A 255 8.65 21.37 5.24
N PRO A 256 8.08 22.51 4.79
CA PRO A 256 8.10 23.75 5.54
C PRO A 256 7.52 23.66 6.97
N PRO A 257 6.39 22.95 7.22
CA PRO A 257 5.89 22.77 8.58
C PRO A 257 6.91 22.12 9.54
N PHE A 258 7.69 21.16 9.03
CA PHE A 258 8.69 20.44 9.82
C PHE A 258 9.99 21.23 9.97
N GLN A 259 10.40 21.99 8.95
CA GLN A 259 11.51 22.94 9.03
C GLN A 259 11.28 23.97 10.15
N ALA A 260 10.09 24.57 10.19
CA ALA A 260 9.74 25.56 11.19
C ALA A 260 9.75 24.99 12.63
N ALA A 261 9.32 23.74 12.79
CA ALA A 261 9.33 23.04 14.08
C ALA A 261 10.74 22.57 14.52
N SER A 262 11.68 22.44 13.57
CA SER A 262 12.96 21.73 13.79
C SER A 262 14.19 22.63 13.69
N GLN A 263 14.05 23.96 13.86
CA GLN A 263 15.14 24.94 13.69
C GLN A 263 16.41 24.70 14.56
N GLN A 264 16.38 23.74 15.49
CA GLN A 264 17.49 23.36 16.36
C GLN A 264 17.77 21.84 16.39
N ALA A 265 17.15 21.06 15.52
CA ALA A 265 17.30 19.61 15.55
C ALA A 265 18.63 19.18 14.92
N ASP A 266 19.34 18.27 15.60
CA ASP A 266 20.47 17.57 14.99
C ASP A 266 19.94 16.54 13.99
N ILE A 267 20.38 16.63 12.75
CA ILE A 267 19.91 15.78 11.64
C ILE A 267 20.95 14.67 11.45
N ALA A 268 20.66 13.50 12.03
CA ALA A 268 21.58 12.38 12.05
C ALA A 268 21.73 11.68 10.69
N TYR A 269 20.65 11.58 9.90
CA TYR A 269 20.60 10.77 8.68
C TYR A 269 19.92 11.51 7.54
N PHE A 270 20.37 11.23 6.30
CA PHE A 270 19.72 11.65 5.05
C PHE A 270 19.41 13.15 4.97
N LYS A 271 20.31 13.98 5.50
CA LYS A 271 20.18 15.45 5.44
C LYS A 271 20.12 15.97 4.00
N GLU A 272 20.77 15.27 3.08
CA GLU A 272 20.69 15.51 1.65
C GLU A 272 20.00 14.30 1.00
N ALA A 273 19.46 14.50 -0.21
CA ALA A 273 18.90 13.41 -1.00
C ALA A 273 19.91 12.27 -1.17
N THR A 274 19.57 11.09 -0.68
CA THR A 274 20.46 9.93 -0.62
C THR A 274 19.82 8.75 -1.36
N GLU A 275 20.50 8.24 -2.39
CA GLU A 275 20.02 7.06 -3.14
C GLU A 275 20.14 5.79 -2.27
N LEU A 276 19.05 5.05 -2.15
CA LEU A 276 18.99 3.79 -1.41
C LEU A 276 19.45 2.65 -2.31
N GLN A 277 20.46 1.92 -1.84
CA GLN A 277 20.96 0.73 -2.52
C GLN A 277 20.18 -0.53 -2.14
N ARG A 278 20.49 -1.62 -2.84
CA ARG A 278 20.01 -2.96 -2.57
C ARG A 278 21.14 -3.98 -2.64
N PRO A 279 21.00 -5.15 -2.01
CA PRO A 279 21.83 -6.31 -2.32
C PRO A 279 21.66 -6.69 -3.81
N GLU A 280 22.75 -7.11 -4.45
CA GLU A 280 22.69 -7.61 -5.82
C GLU A 280 21.76 -8.83 -5.95
N PRO A 281 21.11 -9.03 -7.12
CA PRO A 281 21.24 -8.24 -8.36
C PRO A 281 20.30 -7.03 -8.41
N TRP A 282 20.71 -6.01 -9.17
CA TRP A 282 19.88 -4.84 -9.46
C TRP A 282 18.82 -5.13 -10.53
N HIS A 283 17.66 -4.49 -10.38
CA HIS A 283 16.64 -4.37 -11.41
C HIS A 283 16.87 -3.11 -12.24
N ALA A 284 16.26 -3.06 -13.43
CA ALA A 284 16.26 -1.82 -14.22
C ALA A 284 15.51 -0.69 -13.50
N PHE A 285 14.44 -1.04 -12.79
CA PHE A 285 13.58 -0.11 -12.07
C PHE A 285 13.49 -0.52 -10.60
N GLU A 286 14.29 0.12 -9.77
CA GLU A 286 14.10 0.03 -8.33
C GLU A 286 12.92 0.90 -7.95
N LYS A 287 11.90 0.28 -7.38
CA LYS A 287 10.65 0.93 -7.02
C LYS A 287 10.04 0.27 -5.82
N ASN A 288 9.13 0.98 -5.16
CA ASN A 288 8.32 0.47 -4.05
C ASN A 288 9.09 0.00 -2.80
N PHE A 289 10.37 0.35 -2.66
CA PHE A 289 11.12 0.12 -1.43
C PHE A 289 10.42 0.79 -0.23
N PHE A 290 10.55 0.19 0.94
CA PHE A 290 10.19 0.87 2.18
C PHE A 290 11.26 0.64 3.25
N VAL A 291 11.38 1.60 4.16
CA VAL A 291 12.28 1.52 5.31
C VAL A 291 11.51 1.04 6.54
N PHE A 292 12.20 0.29 7.40
CA PHE A 292 11.71 -0.14 8.69
C PHE A 292 12.82 -0.12 9.74
N TRP A 293 12.40 -0.09 11.02
CA TRP A 293 13.29 -0.03 12.17
C TRP A 293 13.11 -1.24 13.08
N ASP A 294 14.20 -1.71 13.66
CA ASP A 294 14.17 -2.70 14.73
C ASP A 294 13.93 -2.06 16.12
N ASP A 295 13.90 -2.88 17.16
CA ASP A 295 13.71 -2.45 18.55
C ASP A 295 14.89 -1.65 19.13
N LYS A 296 16.05 -1.66 18.46
CA LYS A 296 17.29 -0.99 18.86
C LYS A 296 17.59 0.25 18.04
N GLY A 297 16.69 0.64 17.13
CA GLY A 297 16.85 1.79 16.23
C GLY A 297 17.72 1.49 15.00
N GLY A 298 18.06 0.23 14.75
CA GLY A 298 18.67 -0.20 13.49
C GLY A 298 17.74 0.05 12.32
N VAL A 299 18.28 0.61 11.24
CA VAL A 299 17.53 0.98 10.03
C VAL A 299 17.73 -0.08 8.96
N TYR A 300 16.64 -0.48 8.32
CA TYR A 300 16.64 -1.50 7.28
C TYR A 300 15.80 -1.06 6.10
N VAL A 301 16.18 -1.49 4.90
CA VAL A 301 15.39 -1.30 3.69
C VAL A 301 14.86 -2.64 3.21
N HIS A 302 13.57 -2.68 2.89
CA HIS A 302 12.90 -3.81 2.27
C HIS A 302 12.76 -3.53 0.78
N ASN A 303 13.49 -4.30 -0.03
CA ASN A 303 13.62 -4.07 -1.47
C ASN A 303 12.58 -4.87 -2.27
N ASP A 304 12.45 -6.16 -1.95
CA ASP A 304 11.56 -7.08 -2.66
C ASP A 304 10.71 -7.89 -1.68
N LEU A 305 9.44 -8.10 -2.03
CA LEU A 305 8.51 -8.96 -1.31
C LEU A 305 8.31 -10.30 -2.01
N TRP A 306 8.19 -10.29 -3.33
CA TRP A 306 7.79 -11.42 -4.15
C TRP A 306 8.58 -11.42 -5.47
N PRO A 307 8.98 -12.58 -6.02
CA PRO A 307 8.69 -13.95 -5.56
C PRO A 307 9.52 -14.41 -4.37
N ARG A 308 10.55 -13.64 -4.00
CA ARG A 308 11.36 -13.86 -2.81
C ARG A 308 11.57 -12.53 -2.12
N ARG A 309 11.58 -12.54 -0.79
CA ARG A 309 11.93 -11.35 -0.01
C ARG A 309 13.40 -11.01 -0.18
N SER A 310 13.72 -9.72 -0.16
CA SER A 310 15.08 -9.21 -0.02
C SER A 310 15.05 -7.96 0.87
N TYR A 311 15.93 -7.93 1.86
CA TYR A 311 16.07 -6.80 2.78
C TYR A 311 17.43 -6.79 3.45
N ALA A 312 17.94 -5.60 3.71
CA ALA A 312 19.27 -5.42 4.27
C ALA A 312 19.32 -4.25 5.26
N ALA A 313 20.34 -4.28 6.13
CA ALA A 313 20.65 -3.14 6.98
C ALA A 313 21.05 -1.94 6.11
N LEU A 314 20.48 -0.77 6.43
CA LEU A 314 20.70 0.47 5.70
C LEU A 314 21.71 1.35 6.43
N GLY A 315 22.78 1.71 5.72
CA GLY A 315 23.79 2.65 6.16
C GLY A 315 23.36 4.11 6.00
N PRO A 316 24.06 5.04 6.67
CA PRO A 316 23.70 6.47 6.69
C PRO A 316 23.86 7.19 5.34
N VAL A 317 24.59 6.58 4.39
CA VAL A 317 24.85 7.12 3.05
C VAL A 317 24.13 6.33 1.95
N GLY A 318 23.10 5.55 2.32
CA GLY A 318 22.29 4.80 1.36
C GLY A 318 22.84 3.43 0.97
N ASN A 319 24.08 3.12 1.36
CA ASN A 319 24.68 1.80 1.16
C ASN A 319 24.00 0.75 2.02
N VAL A 320 23.99 -0.50 1.57
CA VAL A 320 23.37 -1.62 2.30
C VAL A 320 24.37 -2.73 2.63
N GLY A 321 24.06 -3.48 3.68
CA GLY A 321 24.77 -4.72 4.01
C GLY A 321 24.31 -5.93 3.18
N ASP A 322 24.68 -7.12 3.63
CA ASP A 322 24.24 -8.38 3.02
C ASP A 322 22.71 -8.54 3.09
N ASP A 323 22.15 -9.28 2.13
CA ASP A 323 20.74 -9.69 2.18
C ASP A 323 20.50 -10.60 3.39
N LEU A 324 19.56 -10.20 4.25
CA LEU A 324 19.19 -10.93 5.47
C LEU A 324 18.03 -11.91 5.23
N ALA A 325 17.29 -11.78 4.13
CA ALA A 325 16.16 -12.66 3.79
C ALA A 325 16.50 -14.15 3.69
N PRO A 326 17.72 -14.58 3.26
CA PRO A 326 18.09 -16.00 3.27
C PRO A 326 17.97 -16.67 4.65
N GLN A 327 18.04 -15.91 5.74
CA GLN A 327 17.93 -16.45 7.11
C GLN A 327 16.50 -16.86 7.48
N THR A 328 15.49 -16.36 6.76
CA THR A 328 14.07 -16.66 7.00
C THR A 328 13.40 -17.35 5.82
N VAL A 329 14.12 -17.58 4.72
CA VAL A 329 13.57 -18.01 3.43
C VAL A 329 12.63 -19.21 3.53
N GLU A 330 12.96 -20.23 4.33
CA GLU A 330 12.12 -21.41 4.48
C GLU A 330 10.82 -21.11 5.24
N ALA A 331 10.90 -20.32 6.31
CA ALA A 331 9.73 -19.95 7.11
C ALA A 331 8.81 -19.01 6.34
N ASP A 332 9.39 -18.03 5.66
CA ASP A 332 8.67 -17.07 4.83
C ASP A 332 8.03 -17.76 3.63
N ALA A 333 8.75 -18.65 2.93
CA ALA A 333 8.20 -19.40 1.80
C ALA A 333 7.00 -20.26 2.22
N ARG A 334 7.07 -20.96 3.36
CA ARG A 334 5.92 -21.72 3.88
C ARG A 334 4.72 -20.82 4.15
N CYS A 335 4.95 -19.67 4.79
CA CYS A 335 3.88 -18.74 5.10
C CYS A 335 3.27 -18.11 3.85
N MET A 336 4.11 -17.61 2.94
CA MET A 336 3.67 -16.96 1.71
C MET A 336 2.91 -17.93 0.81
N ASN A 337 3.39 -19.17 0.65
CA ASN A 337 2.67 -20.18 -0.14
C ASN A 337 1.31 -20.54 0.46
N ALA A 338 1.21 -20.58 1.79
CA ALA A 338 -0.04 -20.92 2.47
C ALA A 338 -1.06 -19.77 2.45
N PHE A 339 -0.60 -18.51 2.55
CA PHE A 339 -1.48 -17.40 2.94
C PHE A 339 -1.47 -16.19 2.01
N MET A 340 -0.52 -16.05 1.07
CA MET A 340 -0.60 -14.97 0.08
C MET A 340 -1.68 -15.26 -0.97
N PRO A 341 -2.30 -14.21 -1.54
CA PRO A 341 -3.18 -14.37 -2.68
C PRO A 341 -2.44 -15.06 -3.83
N PRO A 342 -3.10 -15.97 -4.56
CA PRO A 342 -2.50 -16.64 -5.71
C PRO A 342 -2.12 -15.61 -6.78
N VAL A 343 -1.00 -15.85 -7.46
CA VAL A 343 -0.61 -15.11 -8.65
C VAL A 343 -0.70 -16.07 -9.82
N GLU A 344 -1.59 -15.78 -10.75
CA GLU A 344 -1.81 -16.58 -11.95
C GLU A 344 -1.33 -15.81 -13.20
N HIS A 345 -0.73 -16.54 -14.13
CA HIS A 345 -0.28 -15.98 -15.39
C HIS A 345 -1.24 -16.41 -16.50
N TYR A 346 -1.94 -15.44 -17.06
CA TYR A 346 -2.83 -15.64 -18.19
C TYR A 346 -2.21 -15.05 -19.46
N GLU A 347 -2.58 -15.57 -20.63
CA GLU A 347 -2.02 -15.13 -21.92
C GLU A 347 -2.18 -13.62 -22.18
N TYR A 348 -3.26 -13.01 -21.68
CA TYR A 348 -3.60 -11.59 -21.90
C TYR A 348 -3.67 -10.78 -20.61
N ALA A 349 -3.15 -11.33 -19.51
CA ALA A 349 -3.36 -10.78 -18.19
C ALA A 349 -2.16 -11.10 -17.28
N SER A 350 -1.51 -10.06 -16.79
CA SER A 350 -0.46 -10.21 -15.78
C SER A 350 -1.05 -10.03 -14.39
N GLU A 351 -0.57 -10.86 -13.48
CA GLU A 351 -0.78 -10.72 -12.05
C GLU A 351 0.57 -10.70 -11.36
N GLY A 352 0.62 -10.08 -10.18
CA GLY A 352 1.81 -10.06 -9.35
C GLY A 352 1.52 -9.49 -7.97
N ILE A 353 2.52 -9.56 -7.11
CA ILE A 353 2.49 -8.90 -5.81
C ILE A 353 3.31 -7.62 -5.88
N HIS A 354 2.76 -6.54 -5.33
CA HIS A 354 3.37 -5.21 -5.33
C HIS A 354 3.45 -4.68 -3.89
N GLN A 355 4.63 -4.29 -3.43
CA GLN A 355 4.76 -3.49 -2.20
C GLN A 355 4.04 -2.15 -2.37
N ALA A 356 3.23 -1.76 -1.38
CA ALA A 356 2.30 -0.64 -1.52
C ALA A 356 2.68 0.56 -0.65
N THR A 357 2.79 0.35 0.66
CA THR A 357 2.97 1.43 1.64
C THR A 357 4.37 1.46 2.24
N ASN A 358 4.66 2.51 3.00
CA ASN A 358 5.69 2.48 4.04
C ASN A 358 5.36 1.44 5.13
N SER A 359 6.22 1.34 6.14
CA SER A 359 5.98 0.51 7.33
C SER A 359 5.66 1.33 8.57
N LEU A 360 4.99 0.70 9.54
CA LEU A 360 4.78 1.20 10.90
C LEU A 360 5.00 0.09 11.92
N SER A 361 5.40 0.43 13.14
CA SER A 361 5.44 -0.52 14.25
C SER A 361 4.12 -0.53 15.01
N ILE A 362 3.58 -1.72 15.29
CA ILE A 362 2.30 -1.88 15.98
C ILE A 362 2.39 -2.88 17.13
N THR A 363 1.88 -2.50 18.29
CA THR A 363 1.66 -3.38 19.44
C THR A 363 0.23 -3.92 19.42
N MET A 364 0.08 -5.23 19.57
CA MET A 364 -1.18 -5.97 19.36
C MET A 364 -2.19 -5.87 20.51
N CYS A 365 -1.93 -5.04 21.52
CA CYS A 365 -2.88 -4.73 22.61
C CYS A 365 -3.27 -3.25 22.56
N ALA A 366 -4.36 -2.89 23.24
CA ALA A 366 -4.87 -1.52 23.26
C ALA A 366 -3.97 -0.61 24.11
N ARG A 367 -3.71 0.61 23.65
CA ARG A 367 -2.98 1.65 24.40
C ARG A 367 -3.68 1.98 25.71
N ALA A 368 -5.02 1.97 25.70
CA ALA A 368 -5.83 2.24 26.89
C ALA A 368 -5.71 1.15 27.98
N ASP A 369 -5.19 -0.04 27.66
CA ASP A 369 -4.98 -1.10 28.64
C ASP A 369 -3.71 -0.84 29.46
N PRO A 370 -3.81 -0.61 30.79
CA PRO A 370 -2.65 -0.30 31.63
C PRO A 370 -1.67 -1.46 31.76
N THR A 371 -2.05 -2.68 31.36
CA THR A 371 -1.17 -3.85 31.36
C THR A 371 -0.44 -4.05 30.03
N CYS A 372 -0.80 -3.28 29.00
CA CYS A 372 -0.23 -3.38 27.67
C CYS A 372 1.16 -2.73 27.64
N THR A 373 2.19 -3.57 27.59
CA THR A 373 3.58 -3.14 27.39
C THR A 373 4.10 -3.68 26.05
N PRO A 374 4.74 -2.84 25.21
CA PRO A 374 5.38 -3.32 23.98
C PRO A 374 6.52 -4.29 24.28
N THR A 375 6.50 -5.45 23.63
CA THR A 375 7.51 -6.51 23.68
C THR A 375 7.70 -7.12 22.28
N ASP A 376 8.75 -7.92 22.09
CA ASP A 376 8.99 -8.61 20.81
C ASP A 376 7.98 -9.73 20.50
N SER A 377 7.20 -10.14 21.50
CA SER A 377 6.13 -11.13 21.32
C SER A 377 4.83 -10.49 20.85
N ASN A 378 4.58 -9.22 21.18
CA ASN A 378 3.33 -8.53 20.85
C ASN A 378 3.51 -7.29 19.95
N THR A 379 4.74 -6.95 19.52
CA THR A 379 5.02 -5.77 18.68
C THR A 379 5.66 -6.19 17.37
N PHE A 380 5.10 -5.72 16.26
CA PHE A 380 5.45 -6.15 14.91
C PHE A 380 5.67 -4.95 13.99
N ILE A 381 6.31 -5.19 12.85
CA ILE A 381 6.33 -4.24 11.74
C ILE A 381 5.19 -4.60 10.80
N MET A 382 4.41 -3.59 10.45
CA MET A 382 3.20 -3.67 9.65
C MET A 382 3.39 -2.94 8.32
N THR A 383 2.98 -3.55 7.22
CA THR A 383 2.99 -2.96 5.87
C THR A 383 1.84 -3.51 5.03
N VAL A 384 1.37 -2.74 4.05
CA VAL A 384 0.40 -3.18 3.07
C VAL A 384 1.12 -3.55 1.76
N PHE A 385 0.67 -4.64 1.14
CA PHE A 385 1.02 -5.00 -0.22
C PHE A 385 -0.25 -5.18 -1.04
N HIS A 386 -0.15 -5.02 -2.35
CA HIS A 386 -1.23 -5.31 -3.28
C HIS A 386 -1.01 -6.66 -3.93
N TRP A 387 -2.08 -7.41 -4.09
CA TRP A 387 -2.22 -8.22 -5.29
C TRP A 387 -2.60 -7.29 -6.44
N LYS A 388 -1.80 -7.28 -7.49
CA LYS A 388 -1.99 -6.43 -8.66
C LYS A 388 -2.34 -7.30 -9.86
N ALA A 389 -3.34 -6.88 -10.62
CA ALA A 389 -3.69 -7.45 -11.90
C ALA A 389 -3.81 -6.36 -12.97
N TRP A 390 -3.47 -6.70 -14.21
CA TRP A 390 -3.70 -5.85 -15.38
C TRP A 390 -4.74 -6.51 -16.28
N ARG A 391 -5.86 -5.82 -16.54
CA ARG A 391 -7.01 -6.33 -17.30
C ARG A 391 -7.59 -5.22 -18.18
N GLU A 392 -7.76 -5.46 -19.47
CA GLU A 392 -8.28 -4.44 -20.41
C GLU A 392 -7.59 -3.07 -20.28
N PHE A 393 -6.27 -3.12 -20.05
CA PHE A 393 -5.43 -1.96 -19.80
C PHE A 393 -5.80 -1.14 -18.54
N HIS A 394 -6.52 -1.72 -17.59
CA HIS A 394 -6.87 -1.13 -16.31
C HIS A 394 -6.23 -1.95 -15.17
N GLY A 395 -5.62 -1.25 -14.21
CA GLY A 395 -4.93 -1.84 -13.08
C GLY A 395 -5.89 -2.12 -11.92
N ILE A 396 -5.98 -3.38 -11.50
CA ILE A 396 -6.73 -3.78 -10.31
C ILE A 396 -5.72 -3.98 -9.18
N TYR A 397 -5.94 -3.32 -8.06
CA TYR A 397 -5.13 -3.44 -6.86
C TYR A 397 -6.00 -3.86 -5.70
N GLU A 398 -5.62 -4.97 -5.08
CA GLU A 398 -6.31 -5.52 -3.92
C GLU A 398 -5.34 -5.54 -2.72
N PRO A 399 -5.52 -4.63 -1.74
CA PRO A 399 -4.58 -4.43 -0.65
C PRO A 399 -4.74 -5.47 0.47
N TYR A 400 -3.62 -6.04 0.91
CA TYR A 400 -3.51 -6.97 2.03
C TYR A 400 -2.48 -6.47 3.03
N ILE A 401 -2.68 -6.75 4.30
CA ILE A 401 -1.71 -6.45 5.35
C ILE A 401 -0.73 -7.61 5.56
N MET A 402 0.50 -7.27 5.90
CA MET A 402 1.51 -8.20 6.37
C MET A 402 2.11 -7.70 7.68
N LEU A 403 2.29 -8.61 8.63
CA LEU A 403 3.06 -8.38 9.84
C LEU A 403 4.33 -9.23 9.81
N PHE A 404 5.47 -8.64 10.13
CA PHE A 404 6.72 -9.37 10.37
C PHE A 404 7.35 -8.96 11.70
N LYS A 405 8.20 -9.84 12.23
CA LYS A 405 8.87 -9.59 13.51
C LYS A 405 9.73 -8.34 13.43
N ARG A 406 9.73 -7.53 14.49
CA ARG A 406 10.57 -6.32 14.59
C ARG A 406 12.02 -6.59 14.99
N THR A 407 12.36 -7.85 15.24
CA THR A 407 13.71 -8.28 15.62
C THR A 407 14.30 -9.17 14.54
N SER A 408 15.58 -8.95 14.24
CA SER A 408 16.33 -9.76 13.28
C SER A 408 16.24 -11.25 13.63
N PRO A 409 16.01 -12.15 12.65
CA PRO A 409 16.09 -11.93 11.20
C PRO A 409 14.77 -11.51 10.50
N PHE A 410 13.81 -10.94 11.23
CA PHE A 410 12.56 -10.37 10.70
C PHE A 410 11.66 -11.35 9.90
N PRO A 411 11.40 -12.58 10.40
CA PRO A 411 10.49 -13.51 9.73
C PRO A 411 9.06 -12.95 9.67
N ILE A 412 8.32 -13.33 8.64
CA ILE A 412 6.89 -13.00 8.54
C ILE A 412 6.16 -13.64 9.73
N HIS A 413 5.33 -12.85 10.39
CA HIS A 413 4.50 -13.30 11.50
C HIS A 413 3.09 -13.66 11.04
N ALA A 414 2.46 -12.83 10.23
CA ALA A 414 1.10 -13.06 9.76
C ALA A 414 0.80 -12.33 8.44
N ILE A 415 -0.17 -12.84 7.69
CA ILE A 415 -0.67 -12.27 6.43
C ILE A 415 -2.20 -12.18 6.49
N GLY A 416 -2.77 -11.03 6.13
CA GLY A 416 -4.21 -10.85 6.02
C GLY A 416 -4.81 -11.81 4.98
N GLN A 417 -5.94 -12.44 5.30
CA GLN A 417 -6.60 -13.42 4.44
C GLN A 417 -7.62 -12.82 3.47
N ARG A 418 -7.91 -11.53 3.62
CA ARG A 418 -8.92 -10.81 2.83
C ARG A 418 -8.34 -9.48 2.37
N PRO A 419 -8.55 -9.09 1.10
CA PRO A 419 -8.18 -7.76 0.66
C PRO A 419 -9.12 -6.70 1.25
N TYR A 420 -8.64 -5.47 1.37
CA TYR A 420 -9.49 -4.38 1.84
C TYR A 420 -10.37 -3.79 0.75
N TRP A 421 -11.63 -3.56 1.10
CA TRP A 421 -12.55 -2.73 0.33
C TRP A 421 -12.75 -1.42 1.06
N VAL A 422 -12.21 -0.33 0.52
CA VAL A 422 -12.42 1.00 1.09
C VAL A 422 -13.87 1.43 0.81
N TYR A 423 -14.65 1.66 1.86
CA TYR A 423 -16.04 2.07 1.68
C TYR A 423 -16.11 3.42 0.95
N GLY A 424 -16.96 3.48 -0.07
CA GLY A 424 -16.99 4.57 -1.05
C GLY A 424 -16.33 4.22 -2.39
N ARG A 425 -15.51 3.16 -2.49
CA ARG A 425 -14.99 2.66 -3.78
C ARG A 425 -16.16 2.29 -4.69
N GLY A 426 -16.17 2.85 -5.90
CA GLY A 426 -17.28 2.73 -6.83
C GLY A 426 -16.99 1.88 -8.07
N PRO A 427 -17.97 1.78 -8.99
CA PRO A 427 -17.73 1.30 -10.35
C PRO A 427 -16.76 2.25 -11.08
N PHE A 428 -15.93 1.69 -11.97
CA PHE A 428 -15.05 2.49 -12.81
C PHE A 428 -15.86 3.18 -13.91
N THR A 429 -15.92 4.51 -13.84
CA THR A 429 -16.69 5.33 -14.77
C THR A 429 -15.93 6.61 -15.14
N ALA A 430 -16.48 7.42 -16.04
CA ALA A 430 -15.92 8.73 -16.36
C ALA A 430 -15.79 9.63 -15.12
N GLU A 431 -16.68 9.48 -14.14
CA GLU A 431 -16.65 10.23 -12.88
C GLU A 431 -15.46 9.86 -12.01
N SER A 432 -14.87 8.68 -12.18
CA SER A 432 -13.67 8.25 -11.43
C SER A 432 -12.46 9.15 -11.76
N GLY A 433 -12.47 9.82 -12.91
CA GLY A 433 -11.54 10.92 -13.21
C GLY A 433 -10.17 10.49 -13.72
N SER A 434 -10.06 9.28 -14.26
CA SER A 434 -8.82 8.78 -14.86
C SER A 434 -8.33 9.70 -15.99
N PRO A 435 -7.12 10.26 -15.93
CA PRO A 435 -6.57 11.08 -17.01
C PRO A 435 -6.49 10.31 -18.33
N LYS A 436 -6.26 9.00 -18.26
CA LYS A 436 -6.12 8.11 -19.41
C LYS A 436 -7.35 8.05 -20.31
N TYR A 437 -8.55 8.13 -19.74
CA TYR A 437 -9.81 7.96 -20.46
C TYR A 437 -10.55 9.28 -20.71
N ARG A 438 -9.93 10.42 -20.42
CA ARG A 438 -10.52 11.75 -20.63
C ARG A 438 -10.78 11.99 -22.12
N GLY A 439 -12.05 12.22 -22.50
CA GLY A 439 -12.47 12.39 -23.89
C GLY A 439 -12.60 11.08 -24.68
N HIS A 440 -12.44 9.93 -24.01
CA HIS A 440 -12.57 8.58 -24.54
C HIS A 440 -13.40 7.71 -23.59
N GLU A 441 -14.49 8.27 -23.07
CA GLU A 441 -15.32 7.63 -22.04
C GLU A 441 -15.97 6.32 -22.55
N ASP A 442 -16.10 6.16 -23.87
CA ASP A 442 -16.58 4.94 -24.52
C ASP A 442 -15.59 3.76 -24.42
N GLN A 443 -14.33 4.03 -24.09
CA GLN A 443 -13.26 3.04 -23.94
C GLN A 443 -13.04 2.58 -22.50
N ILE A 444 -13.82 3.10 -21.54
CA ILE A 444 -13.74 2.68 -20.14
C ILE A 444 -14.19 1.21 -20.02
N PRO A 445 -13.34 0.30 -19.48
CA PRO A 445 -13.68 -1.10 -19.30
C PRO A 445 -14.94 -1.27 -18.45
N LYS A 446 -15.93 -1.98 -18.99
CA LYS A 446 -17.24 -2.13 -18.35
C LYS A 446 -17.18 -3.15 -17.22
N GLY A 447 -17.83 -2.87 -16.10
CA GLY A 447 -17.93 -3.79 -14.96
C GLY A 447 -16.68 -3.84 -14.08
N HIS A 448 -15.70 -2.96 -14.32
CA HIS A 448 -14.59 -2.77 -13.39
C HIS A 448 -15.01 -1.89 -12.22
N THR A 449 -14.28 -1.99 -11.12
CA THR A 449 -14.32 -1.06 -9.99
C THR A 449 -13.14 -0.13 -10.06
N GLU A 450 -13.20 1.00 -9.35
CA GLU A 450 -12.10 1.97 -9.35
C GLU A 450 -10.76 1.33 -8.94
N GLN A 451 -9.69 1.68 -9.64
CA GLN A 451 -8.30 1.49 -9.24
C GLN A 451 -8.04 2.33 -7.99
N ILE A 452 -7.95 1.67 -6.84
CA ILE A 452 -7.47 2.26 -5.59
C ILE A 452 -6.09 1.69 -5.28
N PHE A 453 -5.07 2.54 -5.26
CA PHE A 453 -3.69 2.14 -4.96
C PHE A 453 -3.25 2.75 -3.62
N PHE A 454 -3.11 1.93 -2.58
CA PHE A 454 -2.59 2.38 -1.28
C PHE A 454 -1.13 2.81 -1.42
N THR A 455 -0.84 4.03 -0.98
CA THR A 455 0.48 4.66 -1.16
C THR A 455 1.20 4.83 0.17
N SER A 456 0.47 5.10 1.25
CA SER A 456 1.04 5.31 2.57
C SER A 456 0.10 4.98 3.71
N MET A 457 0.72 4.81 4.87
CA MET A 457 0.05 4.65 6.15
C MET A 457 0.76 5.48 7.22
N SER A 458 -0.01 6.15 8.07
CA SER A 458 0.53 6.97 9.16
C SER A 458 -0.43 7.01 10.34
N TRP A 459 0.12 7.09 11.55
CA TRP A 459 -0.69 7.33 12.73
C TRP A 459 -1.34 8.72 12.64
N LYS A 460 -2.63 8.80 12.95
CA LYS A 460 -3.41 10.04 12.79
C LYS A 460 -3.10 11.06 13.88
N ASN A 461 -2.70 10.60 15.06
CA ASN A 461 -2.55 11.43 16.25
C ASN A 461 -1.28 12.29 16.20
N LYS A 462 -1.41 13.55 16.61
CA LYS A 462 -0.27 14.45 16.78
C LYS A 462 0.74 13.86 17.79
N GLY A 463 2.02 13.92 17.43
CA GLY A 463 3.12 13.43 18.26
C GLY A 463 3.34 11.91 18.19
N GLN A 464 2.48 11.17 17.48
CA GLN A 464 2.68 9.75 17.23
C GLN A 464 3.53 9.57 15.96
N THR A 465 4.68 8.90 16.10
CA THR A 465 5.69 8.79 15.03
C THR A 465 5.61 7.45 14.30
N TYR A 466 6.47 6.48 14.63
CA TYR A 466 6.55 5.18 13.97
C TYR A 466 5.73 4.09 14.68
N HIS A 467 5.53 4.23 15.99
CA HIS A 467 4.90 3.20 16.84
C HIS A 467 3.47 3.53 17.25
N GLY A 468 2.61 2.52 17.26
CA GLY A 468 1.22 2.60 17.73
C GLY A 468 0.67 1.28 18.25
N TYR A 469 -0.62 1.31 18.58
CA TYR A 469 -1.39 0.24 19.20
C TYR A 469 -2.64 -0.08 18.36
N VAL A 470 -3.28 -1.21 18.60
CA VAL A 470 -4.43 -1.66 17.78
C VAL A 470 -5.65 -0.75 17.88
N ASP A 471 -5.80 0.01 18.95
CA ASP A 471 -6.89 0.98 19.15
C ASP A 471 -6.55 2.38 18.62
N ASP A 472 -5.30 2.62 18.20
CA ASP A 472 -4.90 3.93 17.68
C ASP A 472 -5.54 4.19 16.30
N PRO A 473 -5.99 5.44 16.05
CA PRO A 473 -6.43 5.86 14.73
C PRO A 473 -5.26 5.97 13.75
N LEU A 474 -5.48 5.48 12.54
CA LEU A 474 -4.51 5.39 11.47
C LEU A 474 -5.13 6.00 10.19
N PHE A 475 -4.33 6.73 9.43
CA PHE A 475 -4.65 7.04 8.04
C PHE A 475 -4.10 5.99 7.08
N LEU A 476 -4.95 5.62 6.13
CA LEU A 476 -4.54 4.97 4.89
C LEU A 476 -4.79 5.93 3.74
N SER A 477 -3.73 6.25 3.01
CA SER A 477 -3.78 7.17 1.87
C SER A 477 -3.65 6.37 0.58
N PHE A 478 -4.35 6.82 -0.47
CA PHE A 478 -4.37 6.09 -1.73
C PHE A 478 -4.67 7.00 -2.93
N GLY A 479 -4.11 6.65 -4.08
CA GLY A 479 -4.52 7.20 -5.37
C GLY A 479 -5.78 6.53 -5.90
N ILE A 480 -6.58 7.28 -6.64
CA ILE A 480 -7.76 6.79 -7.36
C ILE A 480 -7.55 7.10 -8.84
N GLU A 481 -7.47 6.05 -9.66
CA GLU A 481 -7.36 6.13 -11.13
C GLU A 481 -6.20 7.00 -11.67
N ASP A 482 -5.13 7.15 -10.89
CA ASP A 482 -4.01 8.07 -11.18
C ASP A 482 -4.47 9.51 -11.47
N GLY A 483 -5.65 9.90 -10.94
CA GLY A 483 -6.29 11.19 -11.21
C GLY A 483 -6.80 11.92 -9.97
N LYS A 484 -7.02 11.20 -8.86
CA LYS A 484 -7.47 11.80 -7.59
C LYS A 484 -6.72 11.24 -6.40
N ALA A 485 -6.75 12.00 -5.31
CA ALA A 485 -6.18 11.66 -4.04
C ALA A 485 -7.28 11.34 -3.01
N GLY A 486 -7.14 10.21 -2.31
CA GLY A 486 -8.07 9.76 -1.27
C GLY A 486 -7.36 9.40 0.04
N VAL A 487 -8.09 9.51 1.15
CA VAL A 487 -7.64 9.08 2.47
C VAL A 487 -8.81 8.51 3.27
N ILE A 488 -8.58 7.46 4.05
CA ILE A 488 -9.53 6.93 5.02
C ILE A 488 -8.86 6.83 6.39
N ASP A 489 -9.57 7.26 7.44
CA ASP A 489 -9.15 7.04 8.81
C ASP A 489 -9.88 5.86 9.43
N VAL A 490 -9.11 4.93 9.99
CA VAL A 490 -9.59 3.66 10.56
C VAL A 490 -8.90 3.38 11.89
N HIS A 491 -9.45 2.50 12.72
CA HIS A 491 -8.66 1.95 13.82
C HIS A 491 -7.66 0.95 13.24
N ALA A 492 -6.43 0.94 13.74
CA ALA A 492 -5.42 0.01 13.25
C ALA A 492 -5.85 -1.47 13.39
N GLY A 493 -6.59 -1.79 14.45
CA GLY A 493 -7.16 -3.11 14.69
C GLY A 493 -8.14 -3.58 13.61
N ASP A 494 -8.79 -2.66 12.87
CA ASP A 494 -9.67 -3.01 11.75
C ASP A 494 -8.91 -3.66 10.60
N LEU A 495 -7.64 -3.30 10.43
CA LEU A 495 -6.76 -3.94 9.46
C LEU A 495 -6.36 -5.36 9.88
N LEU A 496 -6.38 -5.67 11.18
CA LEU A 496 -5.79 -6.88 11.73
C LEU A 496 -6.79 -8.02 12.00
N GLN A 497 -8.05 -7.85 11.60
CA GLN A 497 -9.12 -8.80 11.94
C GLN A 497 -8.98 -10.19 11.28
N ASP A 498 -8.35 -10.27 10.09
CA ASP A 498 -8.27 -11.49 9.27
C ASP A 498 -6.84 -12.04 9.13
N LEU A 499 -6.01 -11.88 10.16
CA LEU A 499 -4.63 -12.35 10.12
C LEU A 499 -4.54 -13.89 10.19
N ALA A 500 -3.86 -14.50 9.23
CA ALA A 500 -3.37 -15.86 9.35
C ALA A 500 -1.92 -15.85 9.86
N GLU A 501 -1.71 -16.45 11.04
CA GLU A 501 -0.39 -16.58 11.63
C GLU A 501 0.47 -17.61 10.88
N CYS A 502 1.69 -17.24 10.54
CA CYS A 502 2.65 -18.11 9.84
C CYS A 502 3.01 -19.39 10.63
N SER A 503 2.88 -19.36 11.97
CA SER A 503 3.05 -20.55 12.83
C SER A 503 2.03 -21.66 12.55
N LYS A 504 0.87 -21.31 11.96
CA LYS A 504 -0.22 -22.21 11.59
C LYS A 504 -0.14 -22.64 10.11
N ALA A 505 0.86 -22.21 9.36
CA ALA A 505 1.05 -22.63 7.99
C ALA A 505 1.32 -24.16 7.94
N PRO A 506 0.68 -24.92 7.03
CA PRO A 506 0.95 -26.34 6.86
C PRO A 506 2.43 -26.61 6.58
N ALA A 507 2.94 -27.75 7.07
CA ALA A 507 4.36 -28.10 6.90
C ALA A 507 4.77 -28.25 5.43
N ASP A 508 3.83 -28.66 4.56
CA ASP A 508 4.01 -28.75 3.12
C ASP A 508 3.80 -27.41 2.39
N GLY A 509 3.46 -26.34 3.11
CA GLY A 509 3.20 -25.00 2.58
C GLY A 509 1.96 -24.91 1.68
N LYS A 510 1.16 -25.98 1.58
CA LYS A 510 -0.02 -25.99 0.71
C LYS A 510 -1.17 -25.24 1.36
N ARG A 511 -2.00 -24.61 0.54
CA ARG A 511 -3.19 -23.90 1.02
C ARG A 511 -4.14 -24.87 1.73
N PRO A 512 -4.69 -24.51 2.91
CA PRO A 512 -5.66 -25.36 3.61
C PRO A 512 -6.89 -25.75 2.77
N GLN A 513 -7.31 -24.89 1.84
CA GLN A 513 -8.44 -25.15 0.93
C GLN A 513 -8.12 -26.21 -0.15
N GLU A 514 -6.86 -26.34 -0.58
CA GLU A 514 -6.45 -27.38 -1.54
C GLU A 514 -6.42 -28.76 -0.90
N GLN A 515 -6.12 -28.85 0.40
CA GLN A 515 -6.11 -30.13 1.13
C GLN A 515 -7.52 -30.72 1.30
N GLN A 516 -8.55 -29.89 1.46
CA GLN A 516 -9.95 -30.37 1.51
C GLN A 516 -10.43 -30.91 0.15
N SER A 517 -9.98 -30.27 -0.94
CA SER A 517 -10.31 -30.69 -2.31
C SER A 517 -9.59 -32.00 -2.69
N ALA A 518 -8.34 -32.16 -2.26
CA ALA A 518 -7.55 -33.37 -2.49
C ALA A 518 -8.07 -34.60 -1.71
N GLN A 519 -8.68 -34.40 -0.54
CA GLN A 519 -9.31 -35.49 0.22
C GLN A 519 -10.67 -35.92 -0.32
N GLN A 520 -11.42 -35.03 -0.97
CA GLN A 520 -12.71 -35.35 -1.60
C GLN A 520 -12.58 -36.03 -2.98
N GLY A 521 -11.39 -36.04 -3.57
CA GLY A 521 -11.10 -36.69 -4.86
C GLY A 521 -10.70 -38.17 -4.77
N GLN A 522 -10.64 -38.78 -3.58
CA GLN A 522 -10.39 -40.22 -3.47
C GLN A 522 -11.67 -41.01 -3.81
N PRO A 523 -11.63 -41.96 -4.76
CA PRO A 523 -12.79 -42.79 -5.08
C PRO A 523 -13.15 -43.62 -3.86
N VAL A 524 -14.36 -43.40 -3.34
CA VAL A 524 -14.98 -44.26 -2.34
C VAL A 524 -15.06 -45.68 -2.93
N PRO A 525 -14.50 -46.71 -2.29
CA PRO A 525 -14.65 -48.08 -2.78
C PRO A 525 -16.14 -48.42 -2.82
N ALA A 526 -16.63 -48.82 -4.00
CA ALA A 526 -18.02 -49.11 -4.24
C ALA A 526 -18.55 -50.12 -3.19
N ALA A 527 -19.58 -49.71 -2.46
CA ALA A 527 -20.30 -50.58 -1.54
C ALA A 527 -20.91 -51.75 -2.32
N ALA A 528 -20.65 -52.97 -1.85
CA ALA A 528 -21.22 -54.18 -2.42
C ALA A 528 -22.76 -54.14 -2.36
N PRO A 529 -23.47 -54.65 -3.39
CA PRO A 529 -24.92 -54.64 -3.41
C PRO A 529 -25.52 -55.50 -2.28
N PRO A 530 -26.68 -55.09 -1.72
CA PRO A 530 -27.29 -55.76 -0.58
C PRO A 530 -27.81 -57.16 -0.94
N ALA A 531 -27.46 -58.13 -0.10
CA ALA A 531 -27.90 -59.52 -0.22
C ALA A 531 -29.41 -59.66 0.05
N GLN A 532 -30.10 -60.41 -0.82
CA GLN A 532 -31.49 -60.83 -0.65
C GLN A 532 -31.64 -61.84 0.49
N ALA A 533 -32.76 -61.75 1.22
CA ALA A 533 -33.09 -62.62 2.35
C ALA A 533 -33.41 -64.07 1.91
N PRO A 534 -33.00 -65.09 2.69
CA PRO A 534 -33.22 -66.50 2.33
C PRO A 534 -34.50 -67.09 2.96
N PRO A 535 -35.12 -68.10 2.34
CA PRO A 535 -36.10 -68.98 3.00
C PRO A 535 -35.46 -70.26 3.59
N ALA A 536 -36.13 -70.83 4.61
CA ALA A 536 -35.82 -72.08 5.34
C ALA A 536 -35.99 -73.35 4.45
N ALA A 537 -35.42 -74.55 4.66
CA ALA A 537 -34.79 -75.26 5.79
C ALA A 537 -33.91 -76.46 5.29
N LEU A 538 -33.01 -76.97 6.17
CA LEU A 538 -32.40 -78.32 6.45
C LEU A 538 -32.47 -79.52 5.46
N PRO A 539 -31.63 -80.61 5.57
CA PRO A 539 -30.36 -80.84 6.30
C PRO A 539 -29.22 -81.63 5.54
N ALA A 540 -28.02 -81.61 6.15
CA ALA A 540 -26.92 -82.61 6.16
C ALA A 540 -26.03 -82.89 4.91
N GLN A 541 -24.70 -82.75 5.06
CA GLN A 541 -23.68 -83.84 5.14
C GLN A 541 -22.23 -83.34 4.89
N GLY A 542 -21.27 -83.82 5.70
CA GLY A 542 -19.90 -84.17 5.28
C GLY A 542 -18.74 -83.14 5.26
N LEU A 543 -17.88 -83.21 6.31
CA LEU A 543 -16.39 -83.12 6.41
C LEU A 543 -15.49 -82.70 5.19
N PRO A 544 -14.18 -82.35 5.36
CA PRO A 544 -13.42 -81.91 6.55
C PRO A 544 -12.57 -80.63 6.34
N ALA A 545 -11.94 -80.20 7.44
CA ALA A 545 -11.11 -79.02 7.62
C ALA A 545 -9.83 -78.94 6.75
N GLN A 546 -9.46 -77.72 6.34
CA GLN A 546 -8.12 -77.36 5.89
C GLN A 546 -7.51 -76.28 6.79
N ALA A 547 -6.22 -76.44 7.04
CA ALA A 547 -5.40 -75.76 8.03
C ALA A 547 -5.08 -74.29 7.70
N PRO A 548 -4.77 -73.45 8.71
CA PRO A 548 -4.31 -72.08 8.49
C PRO A 548 -2.84 -72.03 8.04
N PRO A 549 -2.46 -71.12 7.13
CA PRO A 549 -1.06 -70.93 6.77
C PRO A 549 -0.28 -70.19 7.87
N ALA A 550 0.99 -70.60 7.99
CA ALA A 550 1.93 -70.24 9.02
C ALA A 550 2.30 -68.74 9.05
N GLN A 551 2.53 -68.25 10.27
CA GLN A 551 3.10 -66.95 10.59
C GLN A 551 4.56 -66.86 10.13
N ALA A 552 4.90 -65.76 9.44
CA ALA A 552 6.27 -65.40 9.12
C ALA A 552 6.97 -64.74 10.34
N PRO A 553 8.27 -64.99 10.57
CA PRO A 553 9.00 -64.50 11.73
C PRO A 553 9.37 -63.01 11.62
N PRO A 554 9.58 -62.31 12.76
CA PRO A 554 9.82 -60.88 12.80
C PRO A 554 11.24 -60.52 12.31
N ALA A 555 11.31 -59.48 11.49
CA ALA A 555 12.55 -58.89 11.01
C ALA A 555 13.30 -58.17 12.14
N GLN A 556 14.60 -58.39 12.19
CA GLN A 556 15.55 -57.85 13.15
C GLN A 556 15.76 -56.34 12.95
N ALA A 557 15.88 -55.62 14.07
CA ALA A 557 16.19 -54.19 14.12
C ALA A 557 17.66 -53.92 13.75
N PRO A 558 17.95 -52.83 13.01
CA PRO A 558 19.32 -52.40 12.73
C PRO A 558 19.99 -51.71 13.94
N PRO A 559 21.33 -51.78 14.06
CA PRO A 559 22.07 -51.26 15.21
C PRO A 559 22.21 -49.74 15.20
N ALA A 560 22.33 -49.20 16.42
CA ALA A 560 22.45 -47.77 16.74
C ALA A 560 23.68 -47.10 16.10
N ALA A 561 23.46 -45.92 15.53
CA ALA A 561 24.51 -45.03 15.03
C ALA A 561 25.16 -44.24 16.19
N ALA A 562 26.49 -44.12 16.12
CA ALA A 562 27.35 -43.48 17.10
C ALA A 562 27.19 -41.95 17.16
N ALA A 563 27.38 -41.40 18.36
CA ALA A 563 27.34 -39.97 18.64
C ALA A 563 28.56 -39.21 18.04
N PRO A 564 28.39 -37.95 17.61
CA PRO A 564 29.48 -37.14 17.06
C PRO A 564 30.40 -36.55 18.16
N VAL A 565 31.68 -36.55 17.85
CA VAL A 565 32.80 -35.96 18.64
C VAL A 565 32.78 -34.42 18.53
N PRO A 566 33.00 -33.66 19.61
CA PRO A 566 33.04 -32.20 19.55
C PRO A 566 34.34 -31.67 18.91
N PRO A 567 34.30 -30.52 18.22
CA PRO A 567 35.48 -29.90 17.62
C PRO A 567 36.41 -29.25 18.68
N PRO A 568 37.72 -29.12 18.38
CA PRO A 568 38.69 -28.54 19.30
C PRO A 568 38.55 -27.01 19.41
N ALA A 569 38.79 -26.50 20.62
CA ALA A 569 38.73 -25.08 20.97
C ALA A 569 39.76 -24.23 20.22
N ALA A 570 39.31 -23.08 19.71
CA ALA A 570 40.16 -22.09 19.05
C ALA A 570 40.99 -21.29 20.06
N ALA A 571 42.28 -21.12 19.74
CA ALA A 571 43.25 -20.37 20.53
C ALA A 571 43.04 -18.84 20.42
N ALA A 572 43.24 -18.15 21.54
CA ALA A 572 43.18 -16.69 21.64
C ALA A 572 44.41 -16.02 20.97
N PRO A 573 44.25 -14.83 20.34
CA PRO A 573 45.37 -14.09 19.78
C PRO A 573 46.15 -13.29 20.86
N ALA A 574 47.46 -13.31 20.73
CA ALA A 574 48.42 -12.56 21.54
C ALA A 574 48.40 -11.05 21.20
N PRO A 575 48.81 -10.17 22.13
CA PRO A 575 48.76 -8.72 21.94
C PRO A 575 49.97 -8.21 21.14
N VAL A 576 49.73 -7.31 20.20
CA VAL A 576 50.77 -6.58 19.46
C VAL A 576 51.04 -5.24 20.16
N ARG A 577 52.32 -4.93 20.33
CA ARG A 577 52.87 -3.67 20.85
C ARG A 577 52.85 -2.56 19.82
#